data_AF-A0A016UH24-F1
#
_entry.id   AF-A0A016UH24-F1
#
_cell.length_a   1.000
_cell.length_b   1.000
_cell.length_c   1.000
_cell.angle_alpha   90.00
_cell.angle_beta   90.00
_cell.angle_gamma   90.00
#
_symmetry.space_group_name_H-M   'P 1'
#
loop_
_entity.id
_entity.type
_entity.pdbx_description
1 polymer ?
#
loop_
_entity_poly.entity_id
_entity_poly.type
_entity_poly.pdbx_seq_one_letter_code
_entity_poly.pdbx_strand_id
1 'polypeptide(L)'
;MSVVHSVHFEFAVNDELRATRQFDLMDRSDEEAEHSIEMQMPFIAKIMEGNPNLTIIPILVGSLTLPKQQAYGKIFANYLENPRNLFVISSDFCHWGELH
;
A
#
# COMPACT_ATOMS: atom_id res chain seq x y z
N MET A 1 -9.09 18.94 -10.10
CA MET A 1 -8.33 19.56 -8.99
C MET A 1 -8.91 19.06 -7.67
N SER A 2 -8.05 18.62 -6.74
CA SER A 2 -8.25 18.56 -5.27
C SER A 2 -8.43 17.22 -4.53
N VAL A 3 -8.47 16.04 -5.15
CA VAL A 3 -8.64 14.79 -4.35
C VAL A 3 -7.31 14.17 -3.90
N VAL A 4 -6.27 14.27 -4.72
CA VAL A 4 -4.93 13.72 -4.40
C VAL A 4 -4.18 14.56 -3.34
N HIS A 5 -4.62 15.80 -3.09
CA HIS A 5 -3.94 16.73 -2.16
C HIS A 5 -4.31 16.56 -0.69
N SER A 6 -5.22 15.65 -0.34
CA SER A 6 -5.78 15.50 1.02
C SER A 6 -5.42 14.18 1.71
N VAL A 7 -4.44 13.44 1.18
CA VAL A 7 -3.96 12.19 1.77
C VAL A 7 -2.63 12.43 2.45
N HIS A 8 -2.53 12.08 3.72
CA HIS A 8 -1.29 12.16 4.49
C HIS A 8 -0.61 10.80 4.56
N PHE A 9 0.73 10.76 4.57
CA PHE A 9 1.50 9.53 4.76
C PHE A 9 1.92 9.39 6.23
N GLU A 10 1.84 8.18 6.78
CA GLU A 10 2.26 7.90 8.16
C GLU A 10 3.75 7.56 8.21
N PHE A 11 4.56 8.45 8.80
CA PHE A 11 6.00 8.26 8.87
C PHE A 11 6.42 7.29 9.99
N ALA A 12 5.66 7.21 11.10
CA ALA A 12 6.03 6.33 12.21
C ALA A 12 5.94 4.84 11.83
N VAL A 13 4.85 4.44 11.15
CA VAL A 13 4.68 3.06 10.67
C VAL A 13 5.72 2.72 9.62
N ASN A 14 6.08 3.65 8.74
CA ASN A 14 7.17 3.44 7.78
C ASN A 14 8.50 3.15 8.49
N ASP A 15 8.82 3.88 9.55
CA ASP A 15 10.05 3.65 10.32
C ASP A 15 10.03 2.30 11.05
N GLU A 16 8.90 1.89 11.61
CA GLU A 16 8.72 0.56 12.21
C GLU A 16 8.93 -0.56 11.18
N LEU A 17 8.29 -0.45 10.00
CA LEU A 17 8.46 -1.41 8.92
C LEU A 17 9.92 -1.48 8.46
N ARG A 18 10.59 -0.33 8.30
CA ARG A 18 12.02 -0.28 7.93
C ARG A 18 12.93 -0.90 8.98
N ALA A 19 12.61 -0.76 10.27
CA ALA A 19 13.37 -1.37 11.35
C ALA A 19 13.38 -2.90 11.31
N THR A 20 12.38 -3.54 10.67
CA THR A 20 12.37 -5.00 10.45
C THR A 20 13.47 -5.48 9.49
N ARG A 21 14.06 -4.57 8.71
CA ARG A 21 15.02 -4.84 7.62
C ARG A 21 14.47 -5.80 6.55
N GLN A 22 13.15 -5.88 6.43
CA GLN A 22 12.47 -6.66 5.38
C GLN A 22 11.97 -5.78 4.23
N PHE A 23 12.15 -4.46 4.30
CA PHE A 23 11.63 -3.51 3.33
C PHE A 23 12.76 -2.66 2.77
N ASP A 24 12.69 -2.41 1.47
CA ASP A 24 13.56 -1.48 0.76
C ASP A 24 12.79 -0.19 0.44
N LEU A 25 13.51 0.90 0.19
CA LEU A 25 12.89 2.08 -0.41
C LEU A 25 12.85 1.93 -1.92
N MET A 26 11.73 2.34 -2.49
CA MET A 26 11.59 2.53 -3.92
C MET A 26 12.25 3.85 -4.32
N ASP A 27 12.90 3.87 -5.49
CA ASP A 27 13.32 5.14 -6.06
C ASP A 27 12.13 5.87 -6.67
N ARG A 28 12.28 7.18 -6.87
CA ARG A 28 11.19 8.02 -7.35
C ARG A 28 10.74 7.67 -8.77
N SER A 29 11.67 7.26 -9.63
CA SER A 29 11.35 6.93 -11.03
C SER A 29 10.53 5.65 -11.15
N ASP A 30 10.86 4.64 -10.35
CA ASP A 30 10.11 3.40 -10.26
C ASP A 30 8.74 3.67 -9.64
N GLU A 31 8.66 4.52 -8.61
CA GLU A 31 7.39 4.93 -7.99
C GLU A 31 6.46 5.60 -9.01
N GLU A 32 6.96 6.57 -9.78
CA GLU A 32 6.18 7.27 -10.82
C GLU A 32 5.75 6.36 -11.99
N ALA A 33 6.44 5.23 -12.19
CA ALA A 33 6.09 4.22 -13.21
C ALA A 33 5.12 3.14 -12.71
N GLU A 34 4.85 3.08 -11.41
CA GLU A 34 3.94 2.12 -10.78
C GLU A 34 2.54 2.73 -10.64
N HIS A 35 1.50 2.00 -11.05
CA HIS A 35 0.14 2.53 -11.06
C HIS A 35 -0.87 1.73 -10.21
N SER A 36 -0.54 0.52 -9.74
CA SER A 36 -1.47 -0.33 -8.99
C SER A 36 -1.91 0.30 -7.67
N ILE A 37 -1.03 1.08 -7.03
CA ILE A 37 -1.33 1.86 -5.82
C ILE A 37 -2.05 3.15 -6.18
N GLU A 38 -1.56 3.90 -7.17
CA GLU A 38 -2.13 5.18 -7.60
C GLU A 38 -3.61 5.04 -7.96
N MET A 39 -3.99 3.94 -8.63
CA MET A 39 -5.37 3.67 -9.02
C MET A 39 -6.35 3.55 -7.83
N GLN A 40 -5.85 3.21 -6.64
CA GLN A 40 -6.70 3.13 -5.43
C GLN A 40 -6.97 4.51 -4.81
N MET A 41 -6.07 5.48 -5.01
CA MET A 41 -6.06 6.75 -4.29
C MET A 41 -7.33 7.59 -4.49
N PRO A 42 -7.89 7.74 -5.71
CA PRO A 42 -9.12 8.51 -5.90
C PRO A 42 -10.31 7.93 -5.12
N PHE A 43 -10.42 6.60 -5.07
CA PHE A 43 -11.51 5.93 -4.38
C PHE A 43 -11.36 6.06 -2.86
N ILE A 44 -10.15 5.81 -2.33
CA ILE A 44 -9.85 5.96 -0.90
C ILE A 44 -10.10 7.39 -0.44
N ALA A 45 -9.62 8.38 -1.18
CA ALA A 45 -9.82 9.78 -0.82
C ALA A 45 -11.30 10.19 -0.88
N LYS A 46 -12.09 9.60 -1.79
CA LYS A 46 -13.54 9.87 -1.86
C LYS A 46 -14.31 9.25 -0.68
N ILE A 47 -14.04 8.00 -0.32
CA ILE A 47 -14.76 7.34 0.80
C ILE A 47 -14.36 7.92 2.16
N MET A 48 -13.15 8.48 2.27
CA MET A 48 -12.63 9.10 3.49
C MET A 48 -12.77 10.63 3.50
N GLU A 49 -13.53 11.20 2.56
CA GLU A 49 -13.76 12.64 2.46
C GLU A 49 -14.28 13.20 3.80
N GLY A 50 -13.60 14.24 4.31
CA GLY A 50 -13.92 14.85 5.61
C GLY A 50 -13.29 14.20 6.83
N ASN A 51 -12.48 13.14 6.68
CA ASN A 51 -11.67 12.59 7.76
C ASN A 51 -10.23 13.15 7.72
N PRO A 52 -9.87 14.14 8.56
CA PRO A 52 -8.53 14.74 8.55
C PRO A 52 -7.45 13.83 9.12
N ASN A 53 -7.83 12.72 9.77
CA ASN A 53 -6.90 11.81 10.45
C ASN A 53 -6.53 10.59 9.59
N LEU A 54 -6.94 10.56 8.32
CA LEU A 54 -6.55 9.48 7.43
C LEU A 54 -5.05 9.59 7.13
N THR A 55 -4.33 8.51 7.40
CA THR A 55 -2.97 8.30 6.90
C THR A 55 -2.90 7.04 6.03
N ILE A 56 -2.03 7.05 5.01
CA ILE A 56 -1.80 5.94 4.09
C ILE A 56 -0.36 5.47 4.20
N ILE A 57 -0.18 4.16 4.12
CA ILE A 57 1.11 3.47 4.13
C ILE A 57 1.20 2.67 2.82
N PRO A 58 1.80 3.22 1.76
CA PRO A 58 1.93 2.52 0.49
C PRO A 58 3.00 1.44 0.60
N ILE A 59 2.64 0.21 0.23
CA ILE A 59 3.55 -0.94 0.23
C ILE A 59 3.44 -1.61 -1.13
N LEU A 60 4.50 -1.51 -1.93
CA LEU A 60 4.60 -2.24 -3.18
C LEU A 60 5.03 -3.68 -2.91
N VAL A 61 4.28 -4.64 -3.43
CA VAL A 61 4.55 -6.07 -3.26
C VAL A 61 5.00 -6.65 -4.60
N GLY A 62 6.30 -6.99 -4.69
CA GLY A 62 6.85 -7.71 -5.83
C GLY A 62 6.60 -9.22 -5.78
N SER A 63 7.36 -9.97 -6.56
CA SER A 63 7.32 -11.43 -6.51
C SER A 63 7.94 -11.97 -5.22
N LEU A 64 7.12 -12.65 -4.39
CA LEU A 64 7.53 -13.18 -3.10
C LEU A 64 7.63 -14.71 -3.10
N THR A 65 8.69 -15.24 -2.50
CA THR A 65 8.79 -16.66 -2.17
C THR A 65 7.88 -17.00 -0.98
N LEU A 66 7.48 -18.27 -0.84
CA LEU A 66 6.63 -18.70 0.29
C LEU A 66 7.20 -18.33 1.67
N PRO A 67 8.51 -18.50 1.96
CA PRO A 67 9.07 -18.05 3.24
C PRO A 67 8.93 -16.53 3.46
N LYS A 68 9.10 -15.72 2.40
CA LYS A 68 8.90 -14.26 2.49
C LYS A 68 7.43 -13.92 2.74
N GLN A 69 6.49 -14.57 2.04
CA GLN A 69 5.05 -14.39 2.29
C GLN A 69 4.69 -14.66 3.76
N GLN A 70 5.21 -15.76 4.33
CA GLN A 70 5.00 -16.09 5.75
C GLN A 70 5.64 -15.05 6.69
N ALA A 71 6.83 -14.54 6.36
CA ALA A 71 7.49 -13.52 7.16
C ALA A 71 6.70 -12.20 7.15
N TYR A 72 6.28 -11.71 5.98
CA TYR A 72 5.44 -10.51 5.88
C TYR A 72 4.07 -10.71 6.53
N GLY A 73 3.47 -11.89 6.41
CA GLY A 73 2.22 -12.21 7.10
C GLY A 73 2.33 -12.03 8.62
N LYS A 74 3.45 -12.44 9.22
CA LYS A 74 3.71 -12.23 10.67
C LYS A 74 3.93 -10.76 11.01
N ILE A 75 4.62 -9.99 10.14
CA ILE A 75 4.82 -8.55 10.34
C ILE A 75 3.47 -7.83 10.29
N PHE A 76 2.66 -8.09 9.27
CA PHE A 76 1.38 -7.42 9.06
C PHE A 76 0.28 -7.88 10.01
N ALA A 77 0.37 -9.07 10.61
CA ALA A 77 -0.59 -9.54 11.60
C ALA A 77 -0.78 -8.53 12.74
N ASN A 78 0.29 -7.95 13.27
CA ASN A 78 0.23 -6.94 14.34
C ASN A 78 -0.56 -5.69 13.94
N TYR A 79 -0.46 -5.28 12.67
CA TYR A 79 -1.21 -4.14 12.14
C TYR A 79 -2.66 -4.51 11.82
N LEU A 80 -2.92 -5.75 11.39
CA LEU A 80 -4.25 -6.25 11.06
C LEU A 80 -5.13 -6.45 12.31
N GLU A 81 -4.53 -6.76 13.46
CA GLU A 81 -5.23 -6.89 14.74
C GLU A 81 -5.78 -5.56 15.27
N ASN A 82 -5.27 -4.42 14.80
CA ASN A 82 -5.75 -3.11 15.21
C ASN A 82 -7.01 -2.71 14.40
N PRO A 83 -8.19 -2.56 15.03
CA PRO A 83 -9.44 -2.24 14.32
C PRO A 83 -9.47 -0.82 13.72
N ARG A 84 -8.46 0.01 13.99
CA ARG A 84 -8.29 1.34 13.39
C ARG A 84 -7.61 1.28 12.02
N ASN A 85 -7.04 0.14 11.66
CA ASN A 85 -6.31 -0.04 10.41
C ASN A 85 -7.21 -0.69 9.36
N LEU A 86 -6.97 -0.36 8.09
CA LEU A 86 -7.60 -0.97 6.93
C LEU A 86 -6.52 -1.41 5.95
N PHE A 87 -6.59 -2.67 5.52
CA PHE A 87 -5.74 -3.19 4.45
C PHE A 87 -6.51 -3.16 3.14
N VAL A 88 -6.00 -2.41 2.16
CA VAL A 88 -6.49 -2.41 0.79
C VAL A 88 -5.52 -3.24 -0.05
N ILE A 89 -5.98 -4.39 -0.55
CA ILE A 89 -5.17 -5.29 -1.38
C ILE A 89 -5.57 -5.06 -2.84
N SER A 90 -4.66 -4.47 -3.61
CA SER A 90 -4.84 -4.26 -5.05
C SER A 90 -4.48 -5.53 -5.82
N SER A 91 -5.45 -6.09 -6.55
CA SER A 91 -5.23 -7.26 -7.41
C SER A 91 -6.25 -7.27 -8.53
N ASP A 92 -5.79 -7.52 -9.73
CA ASP A 92 -6.64 -7.99 -10.82
C ASP A 92 -6.78 -9.51 -10.76
N PHE A 93 -7.77 -10.04 -11.49
CA PHE A 93 -8.00 -11.49 -11.59
C PHE A 93 -7.47 -12.01 -12.94
N CYS A 94 -8.28 -12.75 -13.69
CA CYS A 94 -7.86 -13.37 -14.93
C CYS A 94 -7.69 -12.32 -16.03
N HIS A 95 -6.51 -12.27 -16.65
CA HIS A 95 -6.31 -11.60 -17.93
C HIS A 95 -6.62 -12.61 -19.03
N TRP A 96 -7.72 -12.40 -19.75
CA TRP A 96 -8.17 -13.27 -20.84
C TRP A 96 -8.24 -12.49 -22.15
N GLY A 97 -7.71 -13.08 -23.22
CA GLY A 97 -7.65 -12.48 -24.56
C GLY A 97 -6.21 -12.37 -25.08
N GLU A 98 -6.05 -12.17 -26.39
CA GLU A 98 -4.75 -11.88 -26.98
C GLU A 98 -4.32 -10.45 -26.62
N LEU A 99 -3.09 -10.31 -26.13
CA LEU A 99 -2.41 -9.03 -26.04
C LEU A 99 -1.95 -8.66 -27.45
N HIS A 100 -2.68 -7.78 -28.12
CA HIS A 100 -2.27 -7.17 -29.38
C HIS A 100 -1.24 -6.07 -29.17
#